data_AF-A5FFH0-F1
#
_entry.id   AF-A5FFH0-F1
#
_cell.length_a   1.000
_cell.length_b   1.000
_cell.length_c   1.000
_cell.angle_alpha   90.00
_cell.angle_beta   90.00
_cell.angle_gamma   90.00
#
_symmetry.space_group_name_H-M   'P 1'
#
loop_
_entity.id
_entity.type
_entity.pdbx_description
1 polymer ?
#
loop_
_entity_poly.entity_id
_entity_poly.type
_entity_poly.pdbx_seq_one_letter_code
_entity_poly.pdbx_strand_id
1 'polypeptide(L)'
;MEPLIYYPTFEPPTDAWLKFSLLYFENFRPIIPYSRRRLVSDNYTRIIENTDLIRPYSPGADVGYRASLKAIEEVDKIFDRTHDRSLLFNSANLIRKWENSANWNFNVYHEKFSDIWADYCERNNIGRRTENGIMLPEELAFLFMTYLAKEIAFEESAAIITDNNKYDNFTNYSRSTTPSLNRTTKFAKGIINLLIPKNLADIPFERLIEFRENNRDYLRAFNSELQNIQEKIGEGYSEQDFINSYNNIYSEFSRQVVLTGIGLASIPFAAYMLIKNPAATAPEYVKEILGALGIALGGGYTLNKGLRDNETGRYCKKYITNLERIR
;
A
#
# COMPACT_ATOMS: atom_id res chain seq x y z
N MET A 1 3.53 -15.74 3.71
CA MET A 1 2.93 -14.40 3.60
C MET A 1 2.86 -13.96 2.15
N GLU A 2 1.69 -13.49 1.70
CA GLU A 2 1.48 -12.96 0.34
C GLU A 2 2.39 -11.73 0.05
N PRO A 3 2.93 -11.59 -1.16
CA PRO A 3 3.72 -10.42 -1.52
C PRO A 3 2.91 -9.10 -1.51
N LEU A 4 3.60 -7.99 -1.28
CA LEU A 4 3.02 -6.64 -1.31
C LEU A 4 3.53 -5.89 -2.55
N ILE A 5 2.70 -5.75 -3.58
CA ILE A 5 3.00 -5.01 -4.80
C ILE A 5 2.87 -3.51 -4.55
N TYR A 6 3.97 -2.78 -4.67
CA TYR A 6 4.01 -1.33 -4.46
C TYR A 6 4.02 -0.53 -5.75
N TYR A 7 3.22 0.53 -5.77
CA TYR A 7 3.04 1.45 -6.89
C TYR A 7 2.58 2.83 -6.35
N PRO A 8 2.60 3.92 -7.14
CA PRO A 8 3.04 4.00 -8.54
C PRO A 8 4.55 4.23 -8.73
N THR A 9 5.26 4.67 -7.69
CA THR A 9 6.69 4.98 -7.72
C THR A 9 7.54 3.73 -7.43
N PHE A 10 8.87 3.88 -7.48
CA PHE A 10 9.81 2.79 -7.21
C PHE A 10 10.06 2.57 -5.73
N GLU A 11 10.13 3.65 -4.96
CA GLU A 11 10.35 3.62 -3.52
C GLU A 11 9.30 4.49 -2.80
N PRO A 12 8.94 4.10 -1.57
CA PRO A 12 8.17 4.93 -0.65
C PRO A 12 8.84 6.29 -0.42
N PRO A 13 8.05 7.35 -0.15
CA PRO A 13 8.55 8.72 -0.13
C PRO A 13 9.33 9.06 1.15
N THR A 14 9.29 8.23 2.19
CA THR A 14 9.89 8.54 3.49
C THR A 14 10.71 7.40 4.07
N ASP A 15 11.84 7.77 4.66
CA ASP A 15 12.70 6.84 5.42
C ASP A 15 11.96 6.17 6.57
N ALA A 16 11.05 6.89 7.25
CA ALA A 16 10.27 6.35 8.36
C ALA A 16 9.50 5.09 7.95
N TRP A 17 8.94 5.10 6.73
CA TRP A 17 8.25 3.93 6.20
C TRP A 17 9.22 2.78 5.91
N LEU A 18 10.35 3.09 5.29
CA LEU A 18 11.35 2.09 4.95
C LEU A 18 11.90 1.41 6.21
N LYS A 19 12.16 2.21 7.25
CA LYS A 19 12.56 1.74 8.60
C LYS A 19 11.47 0.91 9.26
N PHE A 20 10.21 1.31 9.18
CA PHE A 20 9.10 0.50 9.70
C PHE A 20 8.95 -0.83 8.95
N SER A 21 9.12 -0.82 7.62
CA SER A 21 9.02 -2.04 6.80
C SER A 21 10.12 -3.05 7.12
N LEU A 22 11.34 -2.59 7.48
CA LEU A 22 12.43 -3.45 7.96
C LEU A 22 12.05 -4.21 9.23
N LEU A 23 11.26 -3.58 10.12
CA LEU A 23 10.81 -4.21 11.37
C LEU A 23 9.70 -5.23 11.15
N TYR A 24 8.74 -4.98 10.25
CA TYR A 24 7.47 -5.72 10.28
C TYR A 24 7.04 -6.36 8.97
N PHE A 25 7.59 -5.95 7.83
CA PHE A 25 7.14 -6.45 6.54
C PHE A 25 7.98 -7.61 6.04
N GLU A 26 7.34 -8.41 5.21
CA GLU A 26 7.98 -9.43 4.39
C GLU A 26 7.53 -9.21 2.95
N ASN A 27 8.40 -9.55 2.00
CA ASN A 27 8.07 -9.64 0.58
C ASN A 27 7.44 -8.36 0.00
N PHE A 28 8.08 -7.21 0.22
CA PHE A 28 7.76 -5.95 -0.44
C PHE A 28 8.29 -5.95 -1.88
N ARG A 29 7.41 -5.79 -2.86
CA ARG A 29 7.72 -5.92 -4.29
C ARG A 29 7.31 -4.66 -5.05
N PRO A 30 8.16 -3.62 -5.06
CA PRO A 30 7.91 -2.45 -5.88
C PRO A 30 7.95 -2.80 -7.37
N ILE A 31 7.11 -2.16 -8.18
CA ILE A 31 7.15 -2.35 -9.63
C ILE A 31 8.32 -1.52 -10.20
N ILE A 32 9.48 -2.14 -10.39
CA ILE A 32 10.69 -1.48 -10.91
C ILE A 32 11.22 -2.28 -12.11
N PRO A 33 11.26 -1.69 -13.31
CA PRO A 33 11.87 -2.33 -14.47
C PRO A 33 13.36 -2.61 -14.28
N TYR A 34 13.89 -3.64 -14.94
CA TYR A 34 15.30 -4.06 -14.79
C TYR A 34 16.26 -2.91 -15.10
N SER A 35 16.01 -2.17 -16.18
CA SER A 35 16.88 -1.06 -16.61
C SER A 35 16.88 0.15 -15.64
N ARG A 36 15.92 0.19 -14.70
CA ARG A 36 15.65 1.35 -13.82
C ARG A 36 15.99 1.09 -12.37
N ARG A 37 16.52 -0.09 -12.02
CA ARG A 37 16.89 -0.41 -10.63
C ARG A 37 17.94 0.54 -10.06
N ARG A 38 18.79 1.13 -10.89
CA ARG A 38 19.78 2.15 -10.50
C ARG A 38 19.20 3.52 -10.12
N LEU A 39 17.88 3.71 -10.27
CA LEU A 39 17.22 5.01 -10.01
C LEU A 39 16.65 5.12 -8.60
N VAL A 40 16.79 4.09 -7.76
CA VAL A 40 16.37 4.12 -6.36
C VAL A 40 17.47 4.71 -5.48
N SER A 41 17.11 5.17 -4.29
CA SER A 41 18.07 5.74 -3.34
C SER A 41 19.10 4.71 -2.84
N ASP A 42 20.24 5.21 -2.33
CA ASP A 42 21.32 4.37 -1.80
C ASP A 42 20.85 3.49 -0.63
N ASN A 43 20.04 4.05 0.28
CA ASN A 43 19.47 3.30 1.40
C ASN A 43 18.54 2.18 0.91
N TYR A 44 17.73 2.45 -0.12
CA TYR A 44 16.85 1.45 -0.71
C TYR A 44 17.64 0.34 -1.40
N THR A 45 18.70 0.70 -2.13
CA THR A 45 19.64 -0.24 -2.75
C THR A 45 20.29 -1.14 -1.69
N ARG A 46 20.81 -0.54 -0.62
CA ARG A 46 21.42 -1.28 0.49
C ARG A 46 20.44 -2.28 1.11
N ILE A 47 19.16 -1.94 1.25
CA ILE A 47 18.14 -2.88 1.76
C ILE A 47 17.86 -4.02 0.78
N ILE A 48 17.77 -3.73 -0.53
CA ILE A 48 17.61 -4.77 -1.57
C ILE A 48 18.77 -5.78 -1.51
N GLU A 49 19.99 -5.29 -1.30
CA GLU A 49 21.20 -6.12 -1.33
C GLU A 49 21.43 -6.93 -0.04
N ASN A 50 21.04 -6.39 1.11
CA ASN A 50 21.39 -6.93 2.42
C ASN A 50 20.23 -7.58 3.18
N THR A 51 19.01 -7.58 2.62
CA THR A 51 17.84 -8.16 3.30
C THR A 51 16.93 -8.92 2.33
N ASP A 52 16.00 -9.69 2.89
CA ASP A 52 14.94 -10.33 2.12
C ASP A 52 13.64 -9.52 1.99
N LEU A 53 13.64 -8.28 2.48
CA LEU A 53 12.45 -7.43 2.52
C LEU A 53 11.99 -7.05 1.13
N ILE A 54 12.91 -6.55 0.30
CA ILE A 54 12.57 -5.88 -0.97
C ILE A 54 12.99 -6.76 -2.14
N ARG A 55 12.01 -7.14 -2.97
CA ARG A 55 12.23 -7.91 -4.19
C ARG A 55 11.58 -7.19 -5.36
N PRO A 56 12.30 -6.31 -6.06
CA PRO A 56 11.75 -5.54 -7.17
C PRO A 56 11.09 -6.45 -8.22
N TYR A 57 9.86 -6.09 -8.61
CA TYR A 57 9.11 -6.78 -9.65
C TYR A 57 9.25 -6.03 -10.97
N SER A 58 9.72 -6.72 -12.00
CA SER A 58 9.83 -6.18 -13.35
C SER A 58 8.74 -6.84 -14.21
N PRO A 59 7.74 -6.07 -14.70
CA PRO A 59 6.63 -6.63 -15.47
C PRO A 59 7.08 -7.31 -16.75
N GLY A 60 6.46 -8.45 -17.06
CA GLY A 60 6.56 -9.08 -18.37
C GLY A 60 5.71 -8.34 -19.43
N ALA A 61 6.01 -8.59 -20.70
CA ALA A 61 5.30 -7.99 -21.82
C ALA A 61 3.78 -8.26 -21.78
N ASP A 62 3.37 -9.48 -21.43
CA ASP A 62 1.96 -9.88 -21.36
C ASP A 62 1.18 -9.10 -20.29
N VAL A 63 1.81 -8.90 -19.12
CA VAL A 63 1.24 -8.12 -18.02
C VAL A 63 1.07 -6.66 -18.44
N GLY A 64 2.11 -6.09 -19.05
CA GLY A 64 2.08 -4.73 -19.59
C GLY A 64 0.99 -4.57 -20.65
N TYR A 65 0.79 -5.57 -21.51
CA TYR A 65 -0.26 -5.58 -22.54
C TYR A 65 -1.67 -5.62 -21.94
N ARG A 66 -1.96 -6.54 -21.03
CA ARG A 66 -3.28 -6.61 -20.38
C ARG A 66 -3.60 -5.35 -19.56
N ALA A 67 -2.60 -4.82 -18.86
CA ALA A 67 -2.72 -3.55 -18.15
C ALA A 67 -3.03 -2.39 -19.09
N SER A 68 -2.37 -2.36 -20.27
CA SER A 68 -2.62 -1.36 -21.32
C SER A 68 -4.07 -1.41 -21.81
N LEU A 69 -4.59 -2.59 -22.14
CA LEU A 69 -5.98 -2.75 -22.59
C LEU A 69 -6.98 -2.27 -21.54
N LYS A 70 -6.82 -2.69 -20.28
CA LYS A 70 -7.72 -2.30 -19.19
C LYS A 70 -7.64 -0.80 -18.88
N ALA A 71 -6.46 -0.20 -19.00
CA ALA A 71 -6.29 1.24 -18.83
C ALA A 71 -6.99 2.01 -19.95
N ILE A 72 -6.86 1.57 -21.21
CA ILE A 72 -7.55 2.17 -22.37
C ILE A 72 -9.07 2.13 -22.17
N GLU A 73 -9.63 0.96 -21.85
CA GLU A 73 -11.06 0.80 -21.60
C GLU A 73 -11.57 1.74 -20.49
N GLU A 74 -10.76 1.97 -19.45
CA GLU A 74 -11.14 2.87 -18.37
C GLU A 74 -11.05 4.34 -18.79
N VAL A 75 -10.05 4.71 -19.57
CA VAL A 75 -9.91 6.06 -20.12
C VAL A 75 -11.05 6.39 -21.08
N ASP A 76 -11.44 5.46 -21.96
CA ASP A 76 -12.60 5.62 -22.84
C ASP A 76 -13.88 5.89 -22.04
N LYS A 77 -14.13 5.12 -20.97
CA LYS A 77 -15.28 5.37 -20.10
C LYS A 77 -15.23 6.75 -19.43
N ILE A 78 -14.03 7.25 -19.11
CA ILE A 78 -13.84 8.59 -18.55
C ILE A 78 -14.13 9.66 -19.60
N PHE A 79 -13.68 9.49 -20.84
CA PHE A 79 -14.04 10.40 -21.94
C PHE A 79 -15.57 10.45 -22.13
N ASP A 80 -16.22 9.29 -22.23
CA ASP A 80 -17.67 9.17 -22.44
C ASP A 80 -18.51 9.78 -21.32
N ARG A 81 -18.05 9.68 -20.07
CA ARG A 81 -18.77 10.15 -18.86
C ARG A 81 -17.91 11.05 -18.00
N THR A 82 -17.33 12.07 -18.62
CA THR A 82 -16.34 12.95 -17.99
C THR A 82 -16.86 13.59 -16.70
N HIS A 83 -18.10 14.11 -16.69
CA HIS A 83 -18.63 14.82 -15.52
C HIS A 83 -18.71 13.91 -14.29
N ASP A 84 -19.29 12.73 -14.42
CA ASP A 84 -19.47 11.78 -13.32
C ASP A 84 -18.13 11.21 -12.82
N ARG A 85 -17.19 10.97 -13.73
CA ARG A 85 -15.92 10.29 -13.41
C ARG A 85 -14.81 11.24 -13.00
N SER A 86 -14.94 12.53 -13.26
CA SER A 86 -14.00 13.57 -12.83
C SER A 86 -13.82 13.63 -11.30
N LEU A 87 -14.88 13.29 -10.55
CA LEU A 87 -14.90 13.19 -9.09
C LEU A 87 -13.99 12.08 -8.55
N LEU A 88 -13.71 11.05 -9.36
CA LEU A 88 -12.79 9.96 -9.00
C LEU A 88 -11.35 10.46 -8.83
N PHE A 89 -11.01 11.58 -9.47
CA PHE A 89 -9.68 12.16 -9.44
C PHE A 89 -9.63 13.48 -8.68
N ASN A 90 -10.69 13.83 -7.93
CA ASN A 90 -10.82 15.10 -7.21
C ASN A 90 -10.55 16.32 -8.13
N SER A 91 -10.98 16.24 -9.40
CA SER A 91 -10.61 17.21 -10.42
C SER A 91 -11.77 17.54 -11.35
N ALA A 92 -12.35 18.74 -11.20
CA ALA A 92 -13.53 19.18 -11.97
C ALA A 92 -13.33 19.26 -13.50
N ASN A 93 -12.09 19.44 -13.97
CA ASN A 93 -11.77 19.56 -15.41
C ASN A 93 -10.69 18.53 -15.81
N LEU A 94 -10.94 17.26 -15.49
CA LEU A 94 -9.97 16.18 -15.67
C LEU A 94 -9.42 16.09 -17.10
N ILE A 95 -10.28 16.04 -18.11
CA ILE A 95 -9.87 15.91 -19.53
C ILE A 95 -9.01 17.08 -19.97
N ARG A 96 -9.44 18.32 -19.69
CA ARG A 96 -8.64 19.51 -20.01
C ARG A 96 -7.27 19.50 -19.33
N LYS A 97 -7.17 18.94 -18.11
CA LYS A 97 -5.87 18.76 -17.47
C LYS A 97 -5.02 17.72 -18.19
N TRP A 98 -5.64 16.64 -18.66
CA TRP A 98 -4.95 15.59 -19.41
C TRP A 98 -4.43 16.05 -20.76
N GLU A 99 -5.19 16.89 -21.46
CA GLU A 99 -4.81 17.43 -22.77
C GLU A 99 -3.75 18.55 -22.66
N ASN A 100 -3.63 19.18 -21.50
CA ASN A 100 -2.65 20.23 -21.28
C ASN A 100 -1.26 19.65 -21.04
N SER A 101 -0.39 19.75 -22.05
CA SER A 101 0.99 19.27 -22.00
C SER A 101 1.84 19.83 -20.85
N ALA A 102 1.48 20.98 -20.27
CA ALA A 102 2.15 21.52 -19.08
C ALA A 102 1.98 20.61 -17.83
N ASN A 103 0.95 19.76 -17.82
CA ASN A 103 0.71 18.80 -16.75
C ASN A 103 1.37 17.44 -17.00
N TRP A 104 2.01 17.22 -18.14
CA TRP A 104 2.69 15.95 -18.45
C TRP A 104 4.02 15.91 -17.71
N ASN A 105 3.97 15.50 -16.44
CA ASN A 105 5.09 15.55 -15.51
C ASN A 105 5.43 14.17 -14.89
N PHE A 106 4.71 13.12 -15.28
CA PHE A 106 4.94 11.77 -14.78
C PHE A 106 5.39 10.82 -15.90
N ASN A 107 6.58 10.24 -15.77
CA ASN A 107 7.11 9.28 -16.75
C ASN A 107 6.76 7.84 -16.36
N VAL A 108 5.97 7.16 -17.20
CA VAL A 108 5.81 5.71 -17.13
C VAL A 108 6.83 5.10 -18.09
N TYR A 109 7.62 4.13 -17.63
CA TYR A 109 8.68 3.50 -18.43
C TYR A 109 8.13 2.44 -19.39
N HIS A 110 8.71 2.32 -20.59
CA HIS A 110 8.24 1.41 -21.66
C HIS A 110 8.14 -0.06 -21.22
N GLU A 111 9.04 -0.53 -20.35
CA GLU A 111 8.99 -1.89 -19.79
C GLU A 111 7.73 -2.18 -18.95
N LYS A 112 6.91 -1.17 -18.62
CA LYS A 112 5.68 -1.32 -17.83
C LYS A 112 4.42 -1.44 -18.68
N PHE A 113 4.47 -1.08 -19.96
CA PHE A 113 3.31 -1.00 -20.84
C PHE A 113 3.63 -1.59 -22.21
N SER A 114 2.59 -1.76 -23.03
CA SER A 114 2.74 -2.15 -24.43
C SER A 114 2.53 -0.94 -25.35
N ASP A 115 3.09 -0.97 -26.56
CA ASP A 115 3.05 0.18 -27.47
C ASP A 115 1.64 0.70 -27.77
N ILE A 116 0.62 -0.16 -27.69
CA ILE A 116 -0.79 0.25 -27.86
C ILE A 116 -1.21 1.33 -26.85
N TRP A 117 -0.65 1.33 -25.62
CA TRP A 117 -0.93 2.35 -24.62
C TRP A 117 -0.37 3.70 -25.05
N ALA A 118 0.90 3.73 -25.45
CA ALA A 118 1.55 4.96 -25.85
C ALA A 118 0.94 5.53 -27.14
N ASP A 119 0.64 4.68 -28.12
CA ASP A 119 -0.09 5.05 -29.32
C ASP A 119 -1.47 5.64 -29.00
N TYR A 120 -2.22 5.03 -28.09
CA TYR A 120 -3.52 5.52 -27.67
C TYR A 120 -3.40 6.90 -27.00
N CYS A 121 -2.44 7.09 -26.09
CA CYS A 121 -2.25 8.37 -25.41
C CYS A 121 -1.84 9.49 -26.38
N GLU A 122 -0.99 9.21 -27.37
CA GLU A 122 -0.58 10.20 -28.37
C GLU A 122 -1.73 10.55 -29.31
N ARG A 123 -2.49 9.56 -29.80
CA ARG A 123 -3.65 9.77 -30.68
C ARG A 123 -4.74 10.62 -30.03
N ASN A 124 -4.93 10.46 -28.71
CA ASN A 124 -5.90 11.22 -27.94
C ASN A 124 -5.32 12.53 -27.35
N ASN A 125 -4.07 12.88 -27.66
CA ASN A 125 -3.39 14.07 -27.14
C ASN A 125 -3.41 14.17 -25.60
N ILE A 126 -3.21 13.05 -24.90
CA ILE A 126 -3.17 12.96 -23.42
C ILE A 126 -1.81 12.47 -22.90
N GLY A 127 -0.81 12.39 -23.78
CA GLY A 127 0.54 11.98 -23.44
C GLY A 127 1.49 12.10 -24.62
N ARG A 128 2.80 11.96 -24.33
CA ARG A 128 3.85 12.01 -25.35
C ARG A 128 4.94 11.00 -25.07
N ARG A 129 5.36 10.23 -26.08
CA ARG A 129 6.51 9.32 -25.96
C ARG A 129 7.79 10.08 -25.61
N THR A 130 8.60 9.42 -24.79
CA THR A 130 9.97 9.83 -24.49
C THR A 130 10.92 8.72 -24.88
N GLU A 131 12.22 9.01 -24.86
CA GLU A 131 13.26 8.00 -25.08
C GLU A 131 13.09 6.76 -24.18
N ASN A 132 12.53 6.94 -22.98
CA ASN A 132 12.49 5.90 -21.95
C ASN A 132 11.08 5.37 -21.67
N GLY A 133 10.03 5.92 -22.29
CA GLY A 133 8.65 5.56 -22.01
C GLY A 133 7.64 6.59 -22.52
N ILE A 134 6.71 7.00 -21.67
CA ILE A 134 5.67 7.99 -21.99
C ILE A 134 5.49 8.97 -20.83
N MET A 135 5.44 10.26 -21.16
CA MET A 135 5.08 11.33 -20.23
C MET A 135 3.58 11.53 -20.23
N LEU A 136 3.00 11.51 -19.03
CA LEU A 136 1.58 11.59 -18.77
C LEU A 136 1.30 12.60 -17.63
N PRO A 137 0.07 13.11 -17.53
CA PRO A 137 -0.45 13.69 -16.30
C PRO A 137 -0.41 12.66 -15.16
N GLU A 138 -0.20 13.12 -13.93
CA GLU A 138 -0.11 12.27 -12.73
C GLU A 138 -1.36 11.39 -12.54
N GLU A 139 -2.56 11.94 -12.76
CA GLU A 139 -3.83 11.20 -12.67
C GLU A 139 -3.86 10.00 -13.62
N LEU A 140 -3.44 10.22 -14.87
CA LEU A 140 -3.49 9.23 -15.93
C LEU A 140 -2.40 8.16 -15.74
N ALA A 141 -1.21 8.57 -15.31
CA ALA A 141 -0.16 7.65 -14.90
C ALA A 141 -0.60 6.79 -13.71
N PHE A 142 -1.26 7.37 -12.71
CA PHE A 142 -1.78 6.64 -11.56
C PHE A 142 -2.88 5.65 -11.95
N LEU A 143 -3.77 6.03 -12.87
CA LEU A 143 -4.76 5.12 -13.45
C LEU A 143 -4.07 3.92 -14.09
N PHE A 144 -3.10 4.16 -14.98
CA PHE A 144 -2.37 3.08 -15.63
C PHE A 144 -1.66 2.17 -14.63
N MET A 145 -0.89 2.76 -13.70
CA MET A 145 -0.15 2.03 -12.68
C MET A 145 -1.06 1.23 -11.73
N THR A 146 -2.30 1.70 -11.52
CA THR A 146 -3.32 0.94 -10.78
C THR A 146 -3.69 -0.35 -11.50
N TYR A 147 -3.96 -0.30 -12.81
CA TYR A 147 -4.29 -1.52 -13.57
C TYR A 147 -3.08 -2.44 -13.70
N LEU A 148 -1.87 -1.89 -13.89
CA LEU A 148 -0.66 -2.69 -13.89
C LEU A 148 -0.45 -3.43 -12.57
N ALA A 149 -0.60 -2.74 -11.43
CA ALA A 149 -0.50 -3.38 -10.12
C ALA A 149 -1.57 -4.46 -9.92
N LYS A 150 -2.79 -4.27 -10.45
CA LYS A 150 -3.87 -5.28 -10.42
C LYS A 150 -3.52 -6.53 -11.23
N GLU A 151 -2.96 -6.38 -12.42
CA GLU A 151 -2.53 -7.54 -13.22
C GLU A 151 -1.42 -8.33 -12.53
N ILE A 152 -0.43 -7.64 -11.97
CA ILE A 152 0.67 -8.28 -11.24
C ILE A 152 0.15 -8.98 -9.99
N ALA A 153 -0.70 -8.30 -9.21
CA ALA A 153 -1.30 -8.86 -8.00
C ALA A 153 -2.12 -10.12 -8.29
N PHE A 154 -2.83 -10.13 -9.41
CA PHE A 154 -3.58 -11.30 -9.86
C PHE A 154 -2.67 -12.49 -10.21
N GLU A 155 -1.60 -12.27 -10.98
CA GLU A 155 -0.65 -13.34 -11.35
C GLU A 155 0.12 -13.88 -10.14
N GLU A 156 0.52 -13.00 -9.22
CA GLU A 156 1.39 -13.35 -8.10
C GLU A 156 0.63 -13.77 -6.84
N SER A 157 -0.71 -13.85 -6.88
CA SER A 157 -1.56 -14.00 -5.69
C SER A 157 -1.14 -13.04 -4.57
N ALA A 158 -0.95 -11.77 -4.95
CA ALA A 158 -0.36 -10.74 -4.12
C ALA A 158 -1.36 -9.62 -3.81
N ALA A 159 -1.04 -8.82 -2.80
CA ALA A 159 -1.82 -7.66 -2.44
C ALA A 159 -1.16 -6.37 -2.91
N ILE A 160 -1.96 -5.32 -3.16
CA ILE A 160 -1.47 -4.03 -3.66
C ILE A 160 -1.40 -3.00 -2.53
N ILE A 161 -0.31 -2.23 -2.47
CA ILE A 161 -0.07 -1.16 -1.50
C ILE A 161 0.39 0.13 -2.21
N THR A 162 -0.02 1.29 -1.68
CA THR A 162 0.43 2.61 -2.14
C THR A 162 0.52 3.61 -1.00
N ASP A 163 1.39 4.59 -1.16
CA ASP A 163 1.50 5.81 -0.34
C ASP A 163 0.68 6.97 -0.91
N ASN A 164 0.25 6.90 -2.17
CA ASN A 164 -0.46 7.99 -2.83
C ASN A 164 -1.97 7.95 -2.51
N ASN A 165 -2.38 8.80 -1.57
CA ASN A 165 -3.78 8.99 -1.15
C ASN A 165 -4.56 10.01 -1.99
N LYS A 166 -3.90 10.72 -2.92
CA LYS A 166 -4.52 11.77 -3.74
C LYS A 166 -5.66 11.24 -4.62
N TYR A 167 -5.54 9.99 -5.04
CA TYR A 167 -6.45 9.33 -5.99
C TYR A 167 -7.23 8.17 -5.36
N ASP A 168 -7.62 8.37 -4.09
CA ASP A 168 -8.39 7.41 -3.32
C ASP A 168 -9.75 7.10 -3.93
N ASN A 169 -10.46 8.12 -4.42
CA ASN A 169 -11.78 7.92 -5.02
C ASN A 169 -11.70 6.99 -6.24
N PHE A 170 -10.73 7.21 -7.14
CA PHE A 170 -10.49 6.33 -8.28
C PHE A 170 -10.06 4.93 -7.85
N THR A 171 -9.14 4.86 -6.89
CA THR A 171 -8.72 3.59 -6.29
C THR A 171 -9.88 2.80 -5.70
N ASN A 172 -10.83 3.47 -5.07
CA ASN A 172 -12.02 2.87 -4.48
C ASN A 172 -13.05 2.46 -5.54
N TYR A 173 -13.21 3.27 -6.57
CA TYR A 173 -14.08 2.99 -7.71
C TYR A 173 -13.62 1.77 -8.51
N SER A 174 -12.32 1.66 -8.77
CA SER A 174 -11.73 0.58 -9.58
C SER A 174 -11.71 -0.80 -8.90
N ARG A 175 -12.35 -0.94 -7.72
CA ARG A 175 -12.48 -2.21 -6.98
C ARG A 175 -13.60 -3.07 -7.57
N SER A 176 -13.55 -4.39 -7.45
CA SER A 176 -14.58 -5.30 -8.00
C SER A 176 -14.86 -6.44 -7.01
N THR A 177 -16.12 -6.65 -6.62
CA THR A 177 -16.63 -7.62 -5.60
C THR A 177 -16.75 -7.07 -4.17
N THR A 178 -17.34 -7.82 -3.21
CA THR A 178 -17.88 -7.34 -1.91
C THR A 178 -17.55 -8.28 -0.73
N PRO A 179 -17.33 -7.81 0.53
CA PRO A 179 -17.20 -8.60 1.74
C PRO A 179 -18.40 -8.45 2.66
N SER A 180 -19.04 -9.58 2.92
CA SER A 180 -19.46 -9.90 4.27
C SER A 180 -18.25 -10.00 5.20
N LEU A 181 -18.30 -9.40 6.39
CA LEU A 181 -17.39 -9.70 7.50
C LEU A 181 -18.00 -9.39 8.87
N ASN A 182 -18.07 -10.45 9.68
CA ASN A 182 -18.71 -10.56 10.99
C ASN A 182 -17.93 -9.89 12.15
N ARG A 183 -18.69 -9.57 13.22
CA ARG A 183 -18.29 -8.87 14.47
C ARG A 183 -17.01 -9.38 15.17
N THR A 184 -16.64 -10.66 15.06
CA THR A 184 -15.45 -11.25 15.72
C THR A 184 -14.12 -10.68 15.22
N THR A 185 -14.06 -10.18 13.98
CA THR A 185 -12.85 -9.52 13.43
C THR A 185 -12.56 -8.13 14.01
N LYS A 186 -13.51 -7.49 14.70
CA LYS A 186 -13.31 -6.19 15.35
C LYS A 186 -12.40 -6.29 16.58
N PHE A 187 -12.54 -7.37 17.34
CA PHE A 187 -11.86 -7.59 18.62
C PHE A 187 -10.34 -7.76 18.47
N ALA A 188 -9.88 -8.67 17.60
CA ALA A 188 -8.45 -8.93 17.39
C ALA A 188 -7.66 -7.72 16.87
N LYS A 189 -8.32 -6.83 16.10
CA LYS A 189 -7.72 -5.61 15.53
C LYS A 189 -7.51 -4.50 16.57
N GLY A 190 -8.37 -4.46 17.59
CA GLY A 190 -8.31 -3.45 18.66
C GLY A 190 -7.34 -3.80 19.79
N ILE A 191 -7.00 -5.08 19.99
CA ILE A 191 -6.15 -5.55 21.11
C ILE A 191 -4.67 -5.58 20.76
N ILE A 192 -4.30 -5.96 19.53
CA ILE A 192 -2.89 -6.02 19.14
C ILE A 192 -2.39 -4.60 18.92
N ASN A 193 -1.29 -4.23 19.57
CA ASN A 193 -0.61 -2.95 19.42
C ASN A 193 0.85 -3.21 19.10
N LEU A 194 1.26 -3.03 17.84
CA LEU A 194 2.64 -3.20 17.39
C LEU A 194 3.56 -2.22 18.10
N LEU A 195 4.56 -2.74 18.81
CA LEU A 195 5.53 -1.91 19.51
C LEU A 195 6.59 -1.40 18.53
N ILE A 196 6.87 -0.11 18.55
CA ILE A 196 7.92 0.48 17.72
C ILE A 196 8.80 1.39 18.57
N PRO A 197 10.09 1.52 18.24
CA PRO A 197 10.93 2.52 18.90
C PRO A 197 10.37 3.93 18.66
N LYS A 198 10.28 4.77 19.71
CA LYS A 198 9.84 6.18 19.54
C LYS A 198 10.75 6.94 18.59
N ASN A 199 12.05 6.71 18.72
CA ASN A 199 13.08 7.34 17.91
C ASN A 199 13.35 6.59 16.59
N LEU A 200 12.38 5.86 16.02
CA LEU A 200 12.57 5.06 14.80
C LEU A 200 13.20 5.89 13.65
N ALA A 201 12.80 7.15 13.52
CA ALA A 201 13.34 8.05 12.52
C ALA A 201 14.86 8.28 12.66
N ASP A 202 15.40 8.23 13.88
CA ASP A 202 16.81 8.48 14.19
C ASP A 202 17.67 7.21 14.14
N ILE A 203 17.05 6.02 14.15
CA ILE A 203 17.78 4.75 14.09
C ILE A 203 18.42 4.59 12.70
N PRO A 204 19.74 4.38 12.58
CA PRO A 204 20.40 4.14 11.30
C PRO A 204 19.87 2.90 10.58
N PHE A 205 19.86 2.91 9.25
CA PHE A 205 19.38 1.77 8.45
C PHE A 205 20.21 0.51 8.71
N GLU A 206 21.51 0.64 8.92
CA GLU A 206 22.44 -0.46 9.18
C GLU A 206 22.01 -1.26 10.41
N ARG A 207 21.60 -0.55 11.47
CA ARG A 207 21.12 -1.17 12.71
C ARG A 207 19.81 -1.93 12.50
N LEU A 208 18.92 -1.42 11.65
CA LEU A 208 17.65 -2.08 11.33
C LEU A 208 17.81 -3.27 10.38
N ILE A 209 18.79 -3.21 9.47
CA ILE A 209 19.20 -4.32 8.62
C ILE A 209 19.77 -5.45 9.48
N GLU A 210 20.72 -5.13 10.37
CA GLU A 210 21.30 -6.09 11.31
C GLU A 210 20.22 -6.70 12.23
N PHE A 211 19.34 -5.86 12.78
CA PHE A 211 18.19 -6.31 13.55
C PHE A 211 17.36 -7.34 12.77
N ARG A 212 17.02 -7.03 11.51
CA ARG A 212 16.19 -7.91 10.69
C ARG A 212 16.86 -9.26 10.46
N GLU A 213 18.13 -9.25 10.06
CA GLU A 213 18.85 -10.50 9.77
C GLU A 213 18.97 -11.37 11.04
N ASN A 214 19.23 -10.76 12.19
CA ASN A 214 19.31 -11.48 13.47
C ASN A 214 17.95 -11.99 13.99
N ASN A 215 16.83 -11.41 13.53
CA ASN A 215 15.48 -11.71 14.02
C ASN A 215 14.56 -12.28 12.94
N ARG A 216 15.12 -12.79 11.85
CA ARG A 216 14.35 -13.22 10.67
C ARG A 216 13.35 -14.33 10.97
N ASP A 217 13.71 -15.28 11.81
CA ASP A 217 12.82 -16.38 12.19
C ASP A 217 11.67 -15.91 13.08
N TYR A 218 11.93 -14.97 14.00
CA TYR A 218 10.89 -14.32 14.79
C TYR A 218 9.95 -13.50 13.92
N LEU A 219 10.48 -12.78 12.93
CA LEU A 219 9.67 -12.02 11.98
C LEU A 219 8.77 -12.94 11.15
N ARG A 220 9.29 -14.08 10.69
CA ARG A 220 8.51 -15.10 9.95
C ARG A 220 7.44 -15.74 10.80
N ALA A 221 7.77 -16.13 12.02
CA ALA A 221 6.82 -16.68 12.98
C ALA A 221 5.71 -15.66 13.28
N PHE A 222 6.08 -14.42 13.54
CA PHE A 222 5.14 -13.32 13.76
C PHE A 222 4.20 -13.12 12.57
N ASN A 223 4.74 -12.97 11.35
CA ASN A 223 3.92 -12.77 10.15
C ASN A 223 3.04 -13.98 9.80
N SER A 224 3.53 -15.20 10.04
CA SER A 224 2.76 -16.43 9.84
C SER A 224 1.61 -16.54 10.83
N GLU A 225 1.83 -16.24 12.11
CA GLU A 225 0.77 -16.21 13.10
C GLU A 225 -0.27 -15.13 12.79
N LEU A 226 0.16 -13.95 12.36
CA LEU A 226 -0.77 -12.92 11.93
C LEU A 226 -1.63 -13.35 10.73
N GLN A 227 -1.08 -14.14 9.82
CA GLN A 227 -1.82 -14.71 8.70
C GLN A 227 -2.80 -15.80 9.18
N ASN A 228 -2.34 -16.71 10.04
CA ASN A 228 -3.16 -17.75 10.66
C ASN A 228 -4.35 -17.13 11.42
N ILE A 229 -4.12 -16.06 12.15
CA ILE A 229 -5.15 -15.29 12.84
C ILE A 229 -6.17 -14.76 11.84
N GLN A 230 -5.72 -14.14 10.74
CA GLN A 230 -6.64 -13.63 9.71
C GLN A 230 -7.53 -14.70 9.08
N GLU A 231 -6.98 -15.88 8.84
CA GLU A 231 -7.69 -17.01 8.23
C GLU A 231 -8.63 -17.70 9.22
N LYS A 232 -8.16 -17.99 10.44
CA LYS A 232 -8.92 -18.74 11.46
C LYS A 232 -9.99 -17.92 12.17
N ILE A 233 -9.90 -16.58 12.19
CA ILE A 233 -10.97 -15.74 12.75
C ILE A 233 -12.32 -15.95 12.00
N GLY A 234 -12.29 -16.46 10.77
CA GLY A 234 -13.49 -16.86 10.03
C GLY A 234 -14.18 -18.13 10.54
N GLU A 235 -13.51 -18.96 11.34
CA GLU A 235 -13.90 -20.36 11.61
C GLU A 235 -14.21 -20.65 13.09
N GLY A 236 -14.38 -19.63 13.93
CA GLY A 236 -14.74 -19.82 15.35
C GLY A 236 -13.57 -19.88 16.33
N TYR A 237 -12.41 -19.34 15.94
CA TYR A 237 -11.25 -19.16 16.82
C TYR A 237 -11.61 -18.35 18.07
N SER A 238 -11.34 -18.89 19.27
CA SER A 238 -11.71 -18.23 20.53
C SER A 238 -10.71 -17.12 20.91
N GLU A 239 -11.17 -16.16 21.72
CA GLU A 239 -10.34 -15.08 22.26
C GLU A 239 -9.13 -15.60 23.06
N GLN A 240 -9.29 -16.77 23.70
CA GLN A 240 -8.28 -17.36 24.57
C GLN A 240 -7.19 -18.10 23.78
N ASP A 241 -7.55 -18.78 22.70
CA ASP A 241 -6.59 -19.40 21.77
C ASP A 241 -5.72 -18.35 21.07
N PHE A 242 -6.32 -17.19 20.78
CA PHE A 242 -5.62 -16.03 20.25
C PHE A 242 -4.63 -15.43 21.24
N ILE A 243 -5.05 -15.15 22.47
CA ILE A 243 -4.18 -14.59 23.52
C ILE A 243 -2.98 -15.52 23.79
N ASN A 244 -3.21 -16.83 23.82
CA ASN A 244 -2.15 -17.81 24.09
C ASN A 244 -1.13 -17.93 22.96
N SER A 245 -1.56 -17.98 21.69
CA SER A 245 -0.63 -18.01 20.54
C SER A 245 0.13 -16.68 20.41
N TYR A 246 -0.59 -15.57 20.55
CA TYR A 246 -0.05 -14.23 20.43
C TYR A 246 1.01 -13.95 21.50
N ASN A 247 0.72 -14.20 22.78
CA ASN A 247 1.63 -13.83 23.87
C ASN A 247 3.00 -14.50 23.79
N ASN A 248 3.10 -15.73 23.25
CA ASN A 248 4.36 -16.47 23.23
C ASN A 248 5.33 -15.96 22.14
N ILE A 249 4.85 -15.73 20.93
CA ILE A 249 5.70 -15.26 19.81
C ILE A 249 5.84 -13.73 19.82
N TYR A 250 4.76 -13.02 20.19
CA TYR A 250 4.77 -11.56 20.22
C TYR A 250 5.66 -10.98 21.30
N SER A 251 5.70 -11.59 22.50
CA SER A 251 6.52 -11.08 23.60
C SER A 251 8.01 -11.14 23.27
N GLU A 252 8.48 -12.24 22.69
CA GLU A 252 9.88 -12.40 22.29
C GLU A 252 10.26 -11.47 21.14
N PHE A 253 9.46 -11.41 20.08
CA PHE A 253 9.76 -10.50 18.97
C PHE A 253 9.69 -9.03 19.40
N SER A 254 8.67 -8.65 20.18
CA SER A 254 8.52 -7.29 20.68
C SER A 254 9.68 -6.87 21.58
N ARG A 255 10.20 -7.79 22.41
CA ARG A 255 11.39 -7.55 23.22
C ARG A 255 12.58 -7.17 22.35
N GLN A 256 12.79 -7.85 21.22
CA GLN A 256 13.87 -7.53 20.29
C GLN A 256 13.68 -6.13 19.67
N VAL A 257 12.44 -5.81 19.24
CA VAL A 257 12.12 -4.48 18.70
C VAL A 257 12.37 -3.38 19.75
N VAL A 258 11.99 -3.61 21.00
CA VAL A 258 12.22 -2.69 22.13
C VAL A 258 13.71 -2.42 22.34
N LEU A 259 14.55 -3.45 22.28
CA LEU A 259 16.00 -3.32 22.47
C LEU A 259 16.71 -2.54 21.34
N THR A 260 16.03 -2.31 20.23
CA THR A 260 16.60 -1.66 19.04
C THR A 260 16.61 -0.14 19.14
N GLY A 261 15.82 0.47 20.02
CA GLY A 261 15.78 1.93 20.17
C GLY A 261 15.49 2.43 21.57
N ILE A 262 15.18 3.74 21.67
CA ILE A 262 14.95 4.44 22.93
C ILE A 262 13.47 4.76 23.04
N GLY A 263 12.83 4.25 24.10
CA GLY A 263 11.42 4.46 24.36
C GLY A 263 10.49 3.69 23.41
N LEU A 264 9.21 3.60 23.77
CA LEU A 264 8.21 2.80 23.05
C LEU A 264 7.02 3.62 22.60
N ALA A 265 6.72 3.55 21.31
CA ALA A 265 5.43 3.90 20.76
C ALA A 265 4.68 2.61 20.41
N SER A 266 3.36 2.68 20.31
CA SER A 266 2.55 1.57 19.88
C SER A 266 1.66 1.99 18.71
N ILE A 267 1.61 1.15 17.70
CA ILE A 267 0.72 1.33 16.54
C ILE A 267 -0.37 0.28 16.64
N PRO A 268 -1.67 0.68 16.65
CA PRO A 268 -2.76 -0.27 16.61
C PRO A 268 -2.60 -1.25 15.45
N PHE A 269 -2.70 -2.54 15.72
CA PHE A 269 -2.62 -3.59 14.71
C PHE A 269 -3.69 -3.44 13.65
N ALA A 270 -4.85 -2.87 13.98
CA ALA A 270 -5.81 -2.43 12.98
C ALA A 270 -5.16 -1.57 11.87
N ALA A 271 -4.30 -0.61 12.21
CA ALA A 271 -3.62 0.23 11.22
C ALA A 271 -2.63 -0.58 10.36
N TYR A 272 -1.88 -1.49 10.96
CA TYR A 272 -1.04 -2.44 10.23
C TYR A 272 -1.85 -3.42 9.36
N MET A 273 -3.01 -3.84 9.84
CA MET A 273 -3.95 -4.69 9.12
C MET A 273 -4.61 -3.98 7.96
N LEU A 274 -4.87 -2.67 8.06
CA LEU A 274 -5.26 -1.87 6.90
C LEU A 274 -4.14 -1.83 5.85
N ILE A 275 -2.87 -1.94 6.28
CA ILE A 275 -1.73 -2.14 5.39
C ILE A 275 -1.65 -3.59 4.86
N LYS A 276 -2.27 -4.59 5.51
CA LYS A 276 -2.07 -6.01 5.19
C LYS A 276 -3.28 -6.84 4.76
N ASN A 277 -4.51 -6.41 4.97
CA ASN A 277 -5.71 -7.20 4.65
C ASN A 277 -6.79 -6.35 3.96
N PRO A 278 -7.21 -6.74 2.73
CA PRO A 278 -8.21 -6.01 1.96
C PRO A 278 -9.65 -6.12 2.49
N ALA A 279 -9.94 -6.96 3.49
CA ALA A 279 -11.29 -7.17 4.02
C ALA A 279 -11.58 -6.36 5.31
N ALA A 280 -10.61 -5.58 5.80
CA ALA A 280 -10.67 -4.90 7.10
C ALA A 280 -11.26 -3.47 7.07
N THR A 281 -11.72 -2.98 5.92
CA THR A 281 -11.92 -1.55 5.64
C THR A 281 -13.39 -1.14 5.42
N ALA A 282 -14.38 -1.80 6.03
CA ALA A 282 -15.74 -1.25 5.95
C ALA A 282 -15.79 0.13 6.66
N PRO A 283 -16.58 1.12 6.16
CA PRO A 283 -16.57 2.51 6.67
C PRO A 283 -16.79 2.63 8.18
N GLU A 284 -17.54 1.69 8.74
CA GLU A 284 -17.76 1.52 10.18
C GLU A 284 -16.45 1.24 10.94
N TYR A 285 -15.52 0.48 10.35
CA TYR A 285 -14.22 0.13 10.94
C TYR A 285 -13.23 1.29 10.87
N VAL A 286 -13.22 2.07 9.78
CA VAL A 286 -12.35 3.27 9.69
C VAL A 286 -12.76 4.32 10.73
N LYS A 287 -14.08 4.49 10.94
CA LYS A 287 -14.63 5.38 11.97
C LYS A 287 -14.29 4.93 13.40
N GLU A 288 -14.25 3.62 13.62
CA GLU A 288 -13.90 2.99 14.90
C GLU A 288 -12.39 3.02 15.16
N ILE A 289 -11.55 2.84 14.13
CA ILE A 289 -10.08 2.98 14.18
C ILE A 289 -9.67 4.44 14.42
N LEU A 290 -10.32 5.39 13.75
CA LEU A 290 -10.12 6.83 14.01
C LEU A 290 -10.69 7.26 15.38
N GLY A 291 -11.77 6.61 15.85
CA GLY A 291 -12.29 6.80 17.20
C GLY A 291 -11.36 6.27 18.30
N ALA A 292 -10.72 5.12 18.07
CA ALA A 292 -9.73 4.53 18.98
C ALA A 292 -8.40 5.30 19.00
N LEU A 293 -8.01 5.90 17.86
CA LEU A 293 -6.90 6.87 17.78
C LEU A 293 -7.15 8.12 18.64
N GLY A 294 -8.41 8.43 18.98
CA GLY A 294 -8.78 9.55 19.85
C GLY A 294 -8.63 9.30 21.36
N ILE A 295 -8.32 8.08 21.82
CA ILE A 295 -8.29 7.75 23.26
C ILE A 295 -6.87 7.54 23.81
N ALA A 296 -5.85 7.35 22.97
CA ALA A 296 -4.51 7.00 23.45
C ALA A 296 -3.47 8.13 23.47
N LEU A 297 -3.76 9.33 22.96
CA LEU A 297 -2.83 10.46 23.00
C LEU A 297 -3.57 11.71 23.47
N GLY A 298 -3.24 12.17 24.68
CA GLY A 298 -3.64 13.50 25.13
C GLY A 298 -3.09 14.55 24.15
N GLY A 299 -3.99 15.21 23.43
CA GLY A 299 -3.67 16.23 22.43
C GLY A 299 -4.74 16.29 21.35
N GLY A 300 -5.75 17.14 21.56
CA GLY A 300 -6.98 17.14 20.77
C GLY A 300 -6.83 17.54 19.31
N TYR A 301 -7.69 16.97 18.47
CA TYR A 301 -8.25 17.63 17.29
C TYR A 301 -9.66 17.09 17.00
N THR A 302 -10.54 18.01 16.64
CA THR A 302 -11.97 17.89 16.40
C THR A 302 -12.28 17.15 15.08
N LEU A 303 -13.11 16.12 15.14
CA LEU A 303 -13.68 15.45 13.97
C LEU A 303 -14.80 16.32 13.37
N ASN A 304 -14.63 16.75 12.12
CA ASN A 304 -15.69 17.39 11.37
C ASN A 304 -16.68 16.32 10.86
N LYS A 305 -17.96 16.47 11.20
CA LYS A 305 -19.05 15.58 10.80
C LYS A 305 -19.28 15.66 9.29
N GLY A 306 -18.94 14.60 8.57
CA GLY A 306 -19.29 14.44 7.17
C GLY A 306 -19.42 12.97 6.78
N LEU A 307 -20.65 12.60 6.43
CA LEU A 307 -21.05 11.47 5.59
C LEU A 307 -21.47 10.16 6.27
N ARG A 308 -22.76 9.90 6.01
CA ARG A 308 -23.61 8.73 6.18
C ARG A 308 -23.61 7.97 4.83
N ASP A 309 -23.81 6.67 4.92
CA ASP A 309 -24.28 5.74 3.88
C ASP A 309 -23.45 5.59 2.59
N ASN A 310 -22.78 4.45 2.44
CA ASN A 310 -23.16 3.45 1.42
C ASN A 310 -22.33 2.16 1.54
N GLU A 311 -23.04 1.05 1.35
CA GLU A 311 -22.56 -0.32 1.34
C GLU A 311 -21.78 -0.65 0.05
N THR A 312 -20.95 -1.71 0.16
CA THR A 312 -20.26 -2.50 -0.89
C THR A 312 -18.76 -2.20 -1.18
N GLY A 313 -17.86 -3.15 -0.89
CA GLY A 313 -16.50 -3.08 -1.44
C GLY A 313 -15.47 -4.19 -1.13
N ARG A 314 -14.91 -4.84 -2.14
CA ARG A 314 -13.69 -5.68 -2.17
C ARG A 314 -12.91 -5.38 -3.45
N TYR A 315 -11.68 -4.94 -3.22
CA TYR A 315 -10.40 -5.25 -3.87
C TYR A 315 -9.51 -4.13 -3.34
N CYS A 316 -9.16 -4.25 -2.06
CA CYS A 316 -8.80 -3.07 -1.28
C CYS A 316 -7.30 -2.81 -1.33
N LYS A 317 -6.96 -1.59 -1.75
CA LYS A 317 -5.61 -1.07 -1.62
C LYS A 317 -5.32 -0.68 -0.17
N LYS A 318 -4.08 -0.89 0.21
CA LYS A 318 -3.50 -0.74 1.54
C LYS A 318 -2.82 0.63 1.66
N TYR A 319 -3.12 1.37 2.73
CA TYR A 319 -2.58 2.72 2.95
C TYR A 319 -1.35 2.69 3.83
N ILE A 320 -0.28 3.35 3.39
CA ILE A 320 0.88 3.64 4.23
C ILE A 320 0.47 4.61 5.35
N THR A 321 0.42 4.11 6.59
CA THR A 321 0.07 4.92 7.77
C THR A 321 1.01 6.11 7.91
N ASN A 322 0.49 7.25 8.37
CA ASN A 322 1.25 8.48 8.59
C ASN A 322 2.18 8.34 9.82
N LEU A 323 3.33 7.68 9.62
CA LEU A 323 4.35 7.40 10.64
C LEU A 323 5.11 8.67 11.09
N GLU A 324 4.93 9.80 10.42
CA GLU A 324 5.65 11.06 10.71
C GLU A 324 5.29 11.68 12.06
N ARG A 325 4.19 11.23 12.68
CA ARG A 325 3.74 11.70 14.01
C ARG A 325 4.42 10.99 15.17
N ILE A 326 5.27 10.01 14.88
CA ILE A 326 6.03 9.25 15.86
C ILE A 326 7.40 9.93 15.95
N ARG A 327 7.45 11.00 16.72
CA ARG A 327 8.67 11.71 17.13
C ARG A 327 8.73 11.77 18.65
#